data_AF-A0A0P7L8V9-F1
#
_entry.id   AF-A0A0P7L8V9-F1
#
_cell.length_a   1.000
_cell.length_b   1.000
_cell.length_c   1.000
_cell.angle_alpha   90.00
_cell.angle_beta   90.00
_cell.angle_gamma   90.00
#
_symmetry.space_group_name_H-M   'P 1'
#
loop_
_entity.id
_entity.type
_entity.pdbx_description
1 polymer ?
#
loop_
_entity_poly.entity_id
_entity_poly.type
_entity_poly.pdbx_seq_one_letter_code
_entity_poly.pdbx_strand_id
1 'polypeptide(L)'
;MSTGKGNDIIIAKKGNDILDGESGHDIMIGGKGDDTYYVDNQCDVVIEKANEGNDTILSSVNIAAPSNVENISLLTDNNLSAIGNKLNNVLHGNDGHNFLKSLEGNDNLYGHAGNDILVGGKGNDFLNGGAGCDILNGGEGCDTYVFARGFDNDVIYDCDTNPEHKDILQFNGDITASDLCFERVGNDLLINIASQAEDGGKTSEDSVTINNWFKGSQFQIEEFVFTDSNVTWNAKQIADAVNCYSCADTGLSNSIQEQIQIQSQICC
;
A
#
# COMPACT_ATOMS: atom_id res chain seq x y z
N MET A 1 9.34 19.91 23.35
CA MET A 1 10.49 20.78 23.61
C MET A 1 10.95 21.31 22.27
N SER A 2 11.08 22.64 22.11
CA SER A 2 11.84 23.21 20.99
C SER A 2 12.97 24.11 21.50
N THR A 3 14.07 24.12 20.76
CA THR A 3 15.32 24.81 21.14
C THR A 3 15.54 26.12 20.38
N GLY A 4 14.75 26.36 19.33
CA GLY A 4 14.90 27.52 18.44
C GLY A 4 15.97 27.28 17.38
N LYS A 5 16.30 28.29 16.59
CA LYS A 5 17.28 28.15 15.49
C LYS A 5 18.68 27.80 16.00
N GLY A 6 19.34 26.83 15.39
CA GLY A 6 20.72 26.47 15.74
C GLY A 6 21.02 25.02 15.42
N ASN A 7 22.15 24.50 15.91
CA ASN A 7 22.34 23.04 15.97
C ASN A 7 22.25 22.67 17.44
N ASP A 8 21.23 21.91 17.80
CA ASP A 8 20.83 21.65 19.16
C ASP A 8 20.90 20.17 19.51
N ILE A 9 20.91 19.90 20.82
CA ILE A 9 20.77 18.56 21.37
C ILE A 9 19.57 18.59 22.31
N ILE A 10 18.48 17.93 21.90
CA ILE A 10 17.24 17.81 22.65
C ILE A 10 17.22 16.44 23.31
N ILE A 11 17.04 16.42 24.63
CA ILE A 11 17.03 15.18 25.42
C ILE A 11 15.78 15.15 26.30
N ALA A 12 14.82 14.32 25.89
CA ALA A 12 13.69 13.88 26.69
C ALA A 12 14.10 12.72 27.63
N LYS A 13 13.17 12.28 28.48
CA LYS A 13 13.48 11.29 29.52
C LYS A 13 12.43 10.19 29.62
N LYS A 14 11.29 10.52 30.19
CA LYS A 14 10.18 9.60 30.42
C LYS A 14 8.91 10.36 30.09
N GLY A 15 7.97 9.67 29.46
CA GLY A 15 6.72 10.25 28.99
C GLY A 15 6.72 10.35 27.48
N ASN A 16 5.56 10.69 26.92
CA ASN A 16 5.40 10.86 25.48
C ASN A 16 5.69 12.33 25.17
N ASP A 17 6.90 12.59 24.68
CA ASP A 17 7.44 13.91 24.43
C ASP A 17 7.39 14.24 22.93
N ILE A 18 7.19 15.53 22.63
CA ILE A 18 7.36 16.07 21.27
C ILE A 18 8.70 16.77 21.22
N LEU A 19 9.58 16.40 20.28
CA LEU A 19 10.91 16.96 20.08
C LEU A 19 10.97 17.64 18.71
N ASP A 20 11.32 18.91 18.70
CA ASP A 20 11.39 19.75 17.49
C ASP A 20 12.60 20.68 17.59
N GLY A 21 13.60 20.47 16.73
CA GLY A 21 14.80 21.32 16.64
C GLY A 21 14.55 22.68 15.99
N GLU A 22 13.42 22.84 15.31
CA GLU A 22 13.21 23.89 14.30
C GLU A 22 14.36 23.85 13.26
N SER A 23 14.77 25.02 12.76
CA SER A 23 15.84 25.06 11.77
C SER A 23 17.18 24.70 12.39
N GLY A 24 17.86 23.70 11.83
CA GLY A 24 19.11 23.27 12.42
C GLY A 24 19.64 21.99 11.84
N HIS A 25 20.77 21.53 12.40
CA HIS A 25 21.15 20.12 12.33
C HIS A 25 21.11 19.61 13.77
N ASP A 26 20.00 18.99 14.14
CA ASP A 26 19.67 18.74 15.54
C ASP A 26 19.82 17.26 15.90
N ILE A 27 20.12 17.00 17.17
CA ILE A 27 20.12 15.65 17.74
C ILE A 27 18.96 15.56 18.72
N MET A 28 18.01 14.68 18.45
CA MET A 28 16.82 14.47 19.27
C MET A 28 16.85 13.08 19.91
N ILE A 29 16.73 13.03 21.24
CA ILE A 29 16.77 11.79 22.04
C ILE A 29 15.51 11.75 22.92
N GLY A 30 14.58 10.85 22.62
CA GLY A 30 13.26 10.73 23.25
C GLY A 30 13.34 10.06 24.63
N GLY A 31 13.92 8.87 24.67
CA GLY A 31 13.96 8.08 25.89
C GLY A 31 12.65 7.32 26.03
N LYS A 32 12.18 7.07 27.26
CA LYS A 32 11.01 6.17 27.44
C LYS A 32 9.68 6.88 27.21
N GLY A 33 8.78 6.22 26.50
CA GLY A 33 7.46 6.72 26.15
C GLY A 33 7.32 6.71 24.63
N ASP A 34 6.13 6.99 24.14
CA ASP A 34 5.89 7.10 22.69
C ASP A 34 6.18 8.54 22.28
N ASP A 35 7.37 8.78 21.75
CA ASP A 35 7.89 10.10 21.44
C ASP A 35 7.62 10.48 19.97
N THR A 36 7.53 11.79 19.71
CA THR A 36 7.31 12.35 18.36
C THR A 36 8.41 13.32 17.99
N TYR A 37 9.01 13.13 16.82
CA TYR A 37 10.15 13.90 16.32
C TYR A 37 9.77 14.69 15.07
N TYR A 38 10.04 15.99 15.05
CA TYR A 38 9.98 16.80 13.83
C TYR A 38 11.35 16.83 13.18
N VAL A 39 11.44 16.29 11.96
CA VAL A 39 12.68 16.24 11.17
C VAL A 39 12.50 17.11 9.93
N ASP A 40 13.07 18.31 9.96
CA ASP A 40 12.96 19.29 8.87
C ASP A 40 14.26 19.45 8.06
N ASN A 41 15.37 18.86 8.56
CA ASN A 41 16.66 18.87 7.92
C ASN A 41 17.21 17.46 7.75
N GLN A 42 17.81 17.18 6.59
CA GLN A 42 18.41 15.87 6.30
C GLN A 42 19.58 15.51 7.24
N CYS A 43 20.15 16.51 7.92
CA CYS A 43 21.22 16.32 8.89
C CYS A 43 20.73 16.14 10.34
N ASP A 44 19.42 16.20 10.59
CA ASP A 44 18.88 15.88 11.91
C ASP A 44 19.07 14.40 12.23
N VAL A 45 19.25 14.11 13.51
CA VAL A 45 19.49 12.76 14.02
C VAL A 45 18.51 12.46 15.13
N VAL A 46 17.66 11.46 14.89
CA VAL A 46 16.78 10.87 15.91
C VAL A 46 17.48 9.66 16.52
N ILE A 47 17.49 9.59 17.86
CA ILE A 47 18.14 8.51 18.62
C ILE A 47 17.13 7.88 19.57
N GLU A 48 16.79 6.62 19.27
CA GLU A 48 15.95 5.79 20.13
C GLU A 48 16.65 4.50 20.59
N LYS A 49 16.14 3.90 21.67
CA LYS A 49 16.59 2.56 22.10
C LYS A 49 15.46 1.54 22.18
N ALA A 50 15.87 0.28 22.09
CA ALA A 50 14.94 -0.85 22.17
C ALA A 50 14.11 -0.83 23.45
N ASN A 51 12.79 -1.05 23.29
CA ASN A 51 11.79 -1.08 24.36
C ASN A 51 11.64 0.26 25.12
N GLU A 52 11.88 1.39 24.44
CA GLU A 52 11.62 2.70 25.01
C GLU A 52 10.21 3.23 24.64
N GLY A 53 9.60 2.83 23.52
CA GLY A 53 8.22 3.16 23.18
C GLY A 53 7.81 2.66 21.79
N ASN A 54 6.77 3.27 21.25
CA ASN A 54 6.41 3.23 19.83
C ASN A 54 6.52 4.65 19.25
N ASP A 55 7.64 4.94 18.60
CA ASP A 55 8.06 6.30 18.31
C ASP A 55 7.70 6.73 16.88
N THR A 56 7.50 8.03 16.70
CA THR A 56 7.03 8.61 15.42
C THR A 56 7.94 9.73 14.93
N ILE A 57 8.36 9.65 13.66
CA ILE A 57 8.99 10.77 12.95
C ILE A 57 7.96 11.43 12.04
N LEU A 58 7.81 12.75 12.18
CA LEU A 58 7.11 13.61 11.24
C LEU A 58 8.17 14.35 10.42
N SER A 59 8.30 14.07 9.12
CA SER A 59 9.41 14.60 8.33
C SER A 59 8.98 15.40 7.10
N SER A 60 9.56 16.58 6.91
CA SER A 60 9.42 17.37 5.68
C SER A 60 10.59 17.19 4.70
N VAL A 61 11.43 16.18 4.92
CA VAL A 61 12.57 15.80 4.07
C VAL A 61 12.60 14.29 3.85
N ASN A 62 13.46 13.83 2.94
CA ASN A 62 13.70 12.40 2.77
C ASN A 62 14.36 11.83 4.03
N ILE A 63 13.87 10.68 4.50
CA ILE A 63 14.32 10.10 5.77
C ILE A 63 14.42 8.58 5.71
N ALA A 64 15.26 8.02 6.56
CA ALA A 64 15.27 6.60 6.87
C ALA A 64 15.08 6.43 8.38
N ALA A 65 14.22 5.50 8.79
CA ALA A 65 13.95 5.19 10.18
C ALA A 65 15.27 4.77 10.86
N PRO A 66 15.72 5.50 11.89
CA PRO A 66 16.78 5.00 12.76
C PRO A 66 16.34 3.70 13.45
N SER A 67 17.27 3.01 14.09
CA SER A 67 16.92 1.82 14.88
C SER A 67 15.93 2.18 16.00
N ASN A 68 14.94 1.31 16.22
CA ASN A 68 13.91 1.47 17.25
C ASN A 68 12.96 2.66 17.03
N VAL A 69 12.81 3.10 15.79
CA VAL A 69 11.70 3.97 15.40
C VAL A 69 10.73 3.16 14.56
N GLU A 70 9.46 3.18 14.92
CA GLU A 70 8.44 2.34 14.30
C GLU A 70 7.64 3.10 13.24
N ASN A 71 7.39 4.41 13.42
CA ASN A 71 6.45 5.15 12.57
C ASN A 71 7.13 6.34 11.87
N ILE A 72 6.83 6.53 10.59
CA ILE A 72 7.17 7.75 9.83
C ILE A 72 5.89 8.29 9.19
N SER A 73 5.73 9.61 9.23
CA SER A 73 4.77 10.33 8.38
C SER A 73 5.48 11.46 7.65
N LEU A 74 5.42 11.41 6.32
CA LEU A 74 5.93 12.48 5.47
C LEU A 74 4.94 13.66 5.52
N LEU A 75 5.48 14.86 5.71
CA LEU A 75 4.74 16.10 5.77
C LEU A 75 4.76 16.80 4.41
N THR A 76 4.01 17.90 4.31
CA THR A 76 3.88 18.73 3.09
C THR A 76 3.26 17.96 1.92
N ASP A 77 3.34 18.51 0.72
CA ASP A 77 2.89 17.91 -0.56
C ASP A 77 4.07 17.66 -1.52
N ASN A 78 5.30 17.72 -1.00
CA ASN A 78 6.50 17.48 -1.79
C ASN A 78 6.70 15.98 -2.08
N ASN A 79 7.34 15.69 -3.21
CA ASN A 79 7.80 14.34 -3.54
C ASN A 79 8.93 13.93 -2.59
N LEU A 80 8.61 13.11 -1.59
CA LEU A 80 9.54 12.70 -0.54
C LEU A 80 9.72 11.18 -0.53
N SER A 81 10.68 10.69 0.25
CA SER A 81 10.96 9.27 0.39
C SER A 81 11.17 8.90 1.85
N ALA A 82 10.62 7.76 2.24
CA ALA A 82 10.82 7.16 3.55
C ALA A 82 11.35 5.73 3.39
N ILE A 83 12.36 5.38 4.17
CA ILE A 83 12.85 4.00 4.29
C ILE A 83 12.65 3.55 5.73
N GLY A 84 12.02 2.40 5.95
CA GLY A 84 11.90 1.75 7.25
C GLY A 84 13.23 1.16 7.74
N ASN A 85 13.14 0.32 8.77
CA ASN A 85 14.25 -0.42 9.35
C ASN A 85 13.93 -1.92 9.35
N LYS A 86 14.32 -2.68 10.39
CA LYS A 86 14.10 -4.15 10.43
C LYS A 86 12.94 -4.53 11.36
N LEU A 87 12.22 -3.54 11.86
CA LEU A 87 11.07 -3.68 12.74
C LEU A 87 9.81 -3.58 11.89
N ASN A 88 8.67 -3.92 12.49
CA ASN A 88 7.38 -3.62 11.90
C ASN A 88 7.20 -2.10 11.87
N ASN A 89 7.22 -1.52 10.68
CA ASN A 89 7.10 -0.09 10.45
C ASN A 89 5.71 0.30 9.96
N VAL A 90 5.32 1.53 10.28
CA VAL A 90 4.18 2.21 9.65
C VAL A 90 4.73 3.43 8.91
N LEU A 91 4.64 3.40 7.58
CA LEU A 91 5.11 4.48 6.70
C LEU A 91 3.91 5.16 6.05
N HIS A 92 3.64 6.40 6.46
CA HIS A 92 2.70 7.28 5.79
C HIS A 92 3.44 8.21 4.84
N GLY A 93 3.08 8.15 3.57
CA GLY A 93 3.40 9.15 2.57
C GLY A 93 2.65 10.46 2.79
N ASN A 94 2.61 11.27 1.74
CA ASN A 94 1.89 12.53 1.65
C ASN A 94 1.18 12.64 0.29
N ASP A 95 0.63 13.80 -0.05
CA ASP A 95 -0.11 13.96 -1.32
C ASP A 95 0.79 14.12 -2.56
N GLY A 96 2.11 14.02 -2.40
CA GLY A 96 3.10 14.07 -3.46
C GLY A 96 3.60 12.68 -3.87
N HIS A 97 4.37 12.59 -4.96
CA HIS A 97 4.91 11.31 -5.42
C HIS A 97 5.98 10.77 -4.47
N ASN A 98 5.70 9.65 -3.82
CA ASN A 98 6.52 9.10 -2.76
C ASN A 98 7.23 7.80 -3.16
N PHE A 99 8.39 7.58 -2.55
CA PHE A 99 9.05 6.28 -2.53
C PHE A 99 9.10 5.78 -1.09
N LEU A 100 8.34 4.73 -0.78
CA LEU A 100 8.24 4.12 0.53
C LEU A 100 8.83 2.71 0.48
N LYS A 101 9.78 2.41 1.37
CA LYS A 101 10.40 1.09 1.44
C LYS A 101 10.60 0.62 2.88
N SER A 102 9.98 -0.47 3.33
CA SER A 102 10.02 -0.84 4.76
C SER A 102 11.11 -1.86 5.14
N LEU A 103 11.58 -2.70 4.21
CA LEU A 103 12.71 -3.66 4.34
C LEU A 103 12.35 -5.03 4.94
N GLU A 104 12.45 -5.20 6.25
CA GLU A 104 12.16 -6.45 6.98
C GLU A 104 11.14 -6.11 8.07
N GLY A 105 10.13 -6.94 8.26
CA GLY A 105 9.08 -6.66 9.23
C GLY A 105 7.73 -7.01 8.64
N ASN A 106 6.67 -6.92 9.44
CA ASN A 106 5.31 -6.90 8.91
C ASN A 106 4.86 -5.44 8.91
N ASP A 107 4.94 -4.80 7.76
CA ASP A 107 4.90 -3.35 7.64
C ASP A 107 3.56 -2.85 7.10
N ASN A 108 3.25 -1.58 7.34
CA ASN A 108 2.11 -0.90 6.73
C ASN A 108 2.59 0.32 5.96
N LEU A 109 2.35 0.35 4.65
CA LEU A 109 2.73 1.42 3.75
C LEU A 109 1.48 2.07 3.17
N TYR A 110 1.36 3.39 3.35
CA TYR A 110 0.26 4.20 2.84
C TYR A 110 0.83 5.30 1.95
N GLY A 111 0.64 5.22 0.64
CA GLY A 111 1.09 6.24 -0.32
C GLY A 111 0.32 7.54 -0.19
N HIS A 112 -1.00 7.42 -0.05
CA HIS A 112 -2.01 8.49 -0.01
C HIS A 112 -2.43 8.97 -1.39
N ALA A 113 -1.92 10.10 -1.86
CA ALA A 113 -2.27 10.62 -3.17
C ALA A 113 -1.00 10.89 -3.96
N GLY A 114 -1.11 10.89 -5.29
CA GLY A 114 0.04 10.94 -6.16
C GLY A 114 0.47 9.54 -6.58
N ASN A 115 1.31 9.49 -7.61
CA ASN A 115 1.89 8.25 -8.13
C ASN A 115 3.08 7.81 -7.28
N ASP A 116 2.90 6.75 -6.52
CA ASP A 116 3.83 6.29 -5.51
C ASP A 116 4.51 4.97 -5.89
N ILE A 117 5.62 4.68 -5.20
CA ILE A 117 6.29 3.38 -5.24
C ILE A 117 6.39 2.85 -3.83
N LEU A 118 5.67 1.78 -3.53
CA LEU A 118 5.65 1.11 -2.24
C LEU A 118 6.37 -0.24 -2.37
N VAL A 119 7.34 -0.48 -1.49
CA VAL A 119 8.12 -1.72 -1.44
C VAL A 119 8.13 -2.25 0.00
N GLY A 120 7.40 -3.34 0.26
CA GLY A 120 7.35 -3.99 1.57
C GLY A 120 8.70 -4.60 1.93
N GLY A 121 9.06 -5.68 1.26
CA GLY A 121 10.35 -6.34 1.39
C GLY A 121 10.20 -7.75 1.90
N LYS A 122 10.52 -8.01 3.17
CA LYS A 122 10.39 -9.34 3.79
C LYS A 122 9.42 -9.26 4.94
N GLY A 123 8.50 -10.20 4.99
CA GLY A 123 7.47 -10.30 6.01
C GLY A 123 6.10 -10.02 5.40
N ASN A 124 5.07 -9.98 6.22
CA ASN A 124 3.70 -9.87 5.73
C ASN A 124 3.30 -8.39 5.72
N ASP A 125 3.37 -7.77 4.55
CA ASP A 125 3.26 -6.33 4.39
C ASP A 125 1.86 -5.92 3.89
N PHE A 126 1.40 -4.77 4.37
CA PHE A 126 0.17 -4.13 3.92
C PHE A 126 0.51 -2.90 3.07
N LEU A 127 0.10 -2.91 1.81
CA LEU A 127 0.40 -1.87 0.84
C LEU A 127 -0.89 -1.22 0.32
N ASN A 128 -1.04 0.07 0.59
CA ASN A 128 -2.13 0.90 0.09
C ASN A 128 -1.53 2.10 -0.63
N GLY A 129 -1.50 2.07 -1.96
CA GLY A 129 -1.02 3.19 -2.78
C GLY A 129 -1.90 4.42 -2.60
N GLY A 130 -3.19 4.24 -2.86
CA GLY A 130 -4.19 5.29 -2.68
C GLY A 130 -4.57 5.89 -4.02
N ALA A 131 -4.77 7.21 -4.09
CA ALA A 131 -5.19 7.87 -5.32
C ALA A 131 -3.99 8.23 -6.20
N GLY A 132 -3.84 7.59 -7.35
CA GLY A 132 -2.74 7.85 -8.28
C GLY A 132 -2.40 6.59 -9.05
N CYS A 133 -1.43 6.66 -9.97
CA CYS A 133 -0.95 5.43 -10.60
C CYS A 133 0.25 4.89 -9.83
N ASP A 134 0.03 3.88 -9.00
CA ASP A 134 1.03 3.40 -8.05
C ASP A 134 1.75 2.13 -8.52
N ILE A 135 2.95 1.92 -7.98
CA ILE A 135 3.68 0.66 -8.10
C ILE A 135 3.78 0.04 -6.71
N LEU A 136 3.16 -1.12 -6.53
CA LEU A 136 3.14 -1.85 -5.28
C LEU A 136 3.96 -3.15 -5.42
N ASN A 137 4.94 -3.33 -4.54
CA ASN A 137 5.79 -4.52 -4.50
C ASN A 137 5.80 -5.06 -3.08
N GLY A 138 5.08 -6.16 -2.83
CA GLY A 138 5.01 -6.78 -1.51
C GLY A 138 6.35 -7.39 -1.11
N GLY A 139 6.85 -8.30 -1.94
CA GLY A 139 8.17 -8.90 -1.76
C GLY A 139 8.08 -10.37 -1.38
N GLU A 140 8.74 -10.78 -0.29
CA GLU A 140 8.62 -12.12 0.29
C GLU A 140 7.67 -12.07 1.50
N GLY A 141 6.64 -12.92 1.54
CA GLY A 141 5.70 -12.99 2.65
C GLY A 141 4.26 -13.16 2.17
N CYS A 142 3.31 -13.16 3.11
CA CYS A 142 1.89 -13.05 2.77
C CYS A 142 1.49 -11.58 2.79
N ASP A 143 1.52 -10.92 1.63
CA ASP A 143 1.28 -9.50 1.50
C ASP A 143 -0.20 -9.19 1.21
N THR A 144 -0.61 -7.96 1.51
CA THR A 144 -1.95 -7.45 1.22
C THR A 144 -1.85 -6.15 0.44
N TYR A 145 -2.33 -6.17 -0.79
CA TYR A 145 -2.46 -5.02 -1.67
C TYR A 145 -3.89 -4.49 -1.61
N VAL A 146 -4.07 -3.20 -1.38
CA VAL A 146 -5.40 -2.59 -1.27
C VAL A 146 -5.74 -1.80 -2.51
N PHE A 147 -6.96 -1.99 -3.00
CA PHE A 147 -7.53 -1.21 -4.09
C PHE A 147 -8.94 -0.70 -3.74
N ALA A 148 -9.28 0.49 -4.20
CA ALA A 148 -10.63 1.06 -4.09
C ALA A 148 -10.93 1.91 -5.33
N ARG A 149 -12.19 2.32 -5.49
CA ARG A 149 -12.54 3.25 -6.56
C ARG A 149 -11.85 4.60 -6.37
N GLY A 150 -11.40 5.20 -7.46
CA GLY A 150 -10.62 6.43 -7.47
C GLY A 150 -9.13 6.23 -7.15
N PHE A 151 -8.65 4.98 -7.13
CA PHE A 151 -7.22 4.66 -7.05
C PHE A 151 -6.56 4.64 -8.44
N ASP A 152 -7.25 5.09 -9.50
CA ASP A 152 -6.71 5.13 -10.86
C ASP A 152 -6.12 3.77 -11.30
N ASN A 153 -4.84 3.72 -11.70
CA ASN A 153 -4.26 2.55 -12.39
C ASN A 153 -2.99 2.07 -11.69
N ASP A 154 -3.12 1.00 -10.92
CA ASP A 154 -2.04 0.45 -10.12
C ASP A 154 -1.35 -0.74 -10.78
N VAL A 155 -0.07 -0.93 -10.48
CA VAL A 155 0.71 -2.09 -10.89
C VAL A 155 1.24 -2.82 -9.67
N ILE A 156 0.88 -4.09 -9.55
CA ILE A 156 1.36 -4.99 -8.50
C ILE A 156 2.48 -5.87 -9.05
N TYR A 157 3.59 -5.88 -8.32
CA TYR A 157 4.71 -6.80 -8.48
C TYR A 157 4.72 -7.76 -7.30
N ASP A 158 4.14 -8.93 -7.54
CA ASP A 158 4.18 -10.03 -6.60
C ASP A 158 5.27 -11.02 -7.03
N CYS A 159 6.24 -11.31 -6.17
CA CYS A 159 7.35 -12.19 -6.52
C CYS A 159 7.78 -13.04 -5.32
N ASP A 160 6.91 -13.96 -4.92
CA ASP A 160 7.24 -14.94 -3.90
C ASP A 160 7.39 -16.37 -4.46
N THR A 161 8.56 -16.97 -4.21
CA THR A 161 8.85 -18.35 -4.63
C THR A 161 8.35 -19.41 -3.66
N ASN A 162 7.83 -19.01 -2.49
CA ASN A 162 7.28 -19.90 -1.49
C ASN A 162 5.76 -20.08 -1.67
N PRO A 163 5.29 -21.28 -2.10
CA PRO A 163 3.87 -21.51 -2.38
C PRO A 163 2.97 -21.58 -1.12
N GLU A 164 3.54 -21.55 0.08
CA GLU A 164 2.75 -21.48 1.33
C GLU A 164 2.39 -20.05 1.70
N HIS A 165 3.10 -19.07 1.13
CA HIS A 165 2.71 -17.68 1.22
C HIS A 165 1.53 -17.43 0.28
N LYS A 166 0.64 -16.54 0.69
CA LYS A 166 -0.65 -16.32 0.06
C LYS A 166 -0.90 -14.84 0.09
N ASP A 167 -0.82 -14.24 -1.07
CA ASP A 167 -0.98 -12.82 -1.23
C ASP A 167 -2.45 -12.47 -1.45
N ILE A 168 -2.82 -11.29 -0.98
CA ILE A 168 -4.20 -10.79 -0.99
C ILE A 168 -4.28 -9.54 -1.83
N LEU A 169 -5.19 -9.52 -2.81
CA LEU A 169 -5.70 -8.27 -3.38
C LEU A 169 -7.05 -7.96 -2.73
N GLN A 170 -7.06 -6.94 -1.90
CA GLN A 170 -8.22 -6.50 -1.13
C GLN A 170 -8.91 -5.32 -1.83
N PHE A 171 -10.12 -5.58 -2.32
CA PHE A 171 -11.02 -4.56 -2.86
C PHE A 171 -11.88 -3.97 -1.73
N ASN A 172 -11.80 -2.65 -1.57
CA ASN A 172 -12.51 -1.89 -0.54
C ASN A 172 -13.68 -1.09 -1.11
N GLY A 173 -14.61 -0.73 -0.22
CA GLY A 173 -15.80 0.03 -0.56
C GLY A 173 -16.78 -0.81 -1.37
N ASP A 174 -17.48 -0.16 -2.29
CA ASP A 174 -18.59 -0.75 -3.04
C ASP A 174 -18.16 -1.71 -4.18
N ILE A 175 -16.86 -2.01 -4.31
CA ILE A 175 -16.37 -2.94 -5.33
C ILE A 175 -16.83 -4.36 -4.98
N THR A 176 -17.52 -4.98 -5.93
CA THR A 176 -18.00 -6.36 -5.86
C THR A 176 -17.37 -7.20 -6.97
N ALA A 177 -17.49 -8.52 -6.83
CA ALA A 177 -17.09 -9.49 -7.83
C ALA A 177 -17.65 -9.20 -9.25
N SER A 178 -18.86 -8.65 -9.36
CA SER A 178 -19.49 -8.32 -10.64
C SER A 178 -18.93 -7.04 -11.29
N ASP A 179 -18.19 -6.23 -10.54
CA ASP A 179 -17.53 -5.04 -11.09
C ASP A 179 -16.21 -5.38 -11.79
N LEU A 180 -15.66 -6.57 -11.56
CA LEU A 180 -14.37 -6.99 -12.13
C LEU A 180 -14.56 -7.58 -13.53
N CYS A 181 -13.69 -7.16 -14.46
CA CYS A 181 -13.47 -7.91 -15.69
C CYS A 181 -11.96 -8.06 -15.97
N PHE A 182 -11.60 -9.15 -16.63
CA PHE A 182 -10.20 -9.58 -16.73
C PHE A 182 -9.73 -9.57 -18.18
N GLU A 183 -8.51 -9.09 -18.40
CA GLU A 183 -7.84 -9.12 -19.68
C GLU A 183 -6.40 -9.60 -19.54
N ARG A 184 -5.94 -10.38 -20.52
CA ARG A 184 -4.54 -10.75 -20.63
C ARG A 184 -3.81 -9.76 -21.52
N VAL A 185 -2.82 -9.06 -20.95
CA VAL A 185 -1.94 -8.14 -21.69
C VAL A 185 -0.52 -8.71 -21.69
N GLY A 186 -0.17 -9.45 -22.74
CA GLY A 186 1.12 -10.15 -22.78
C GLY A 186 1.22 -11.23 -21.70
N ASN A 187 2.06 -11.00 -20.68
CA ASN A 187 2.20 -11.88 -19.51
C ASN A 187 1.47 -11.35 -18.27
N ASP A 188 0.88 -10.17 -18.35
CA ASP A 188 0.26 -9.51 -17.20
C ASP A 188 -1.26 -9.80 -17.20
N LEU A 189 -1.84 -9.79 -16.01
CA LEU A 189 -3.29 -9.79 -15.81
C LEU A 189 -3.73 -8.36 -15.55
N LEU A 190 -4.55 -7.82 -16.43
CA LEU A 190 -5.24 -6.56 -16.23
C LEU A 190 -6.63 -6.84 -15.66
N ILE A 191 -6.94 -6.21 -14.53
CA ILE A 191 -8.24 -6.23 -13.88
C ILE A 191 -8.84 -4.83 -14.03
N ASN A 192 -9.83 -4.69 -14.90
CA ASN A 192 -10.56 -3.42 -15.04
C ASN A 192 -11.74 -3.42 -14.06
N ILE A 193 -11.95 -2.31 -13.37
CA ILE A 193 -13.05 -2.12 -12.43
C ILE A 193 -14.13 -1.28 -13.12
N ALA A 194 -15.29 -1.89 -13.38
CA ALA A 194 -16.40 -1.20 -14.01
C ALA A 194 -16.82 0.01 -13.16
N SER A 195 -16.78 1.22 -13.72
CA SER A 195 -17.22 2.44 -13.04
C SER A 195 -18.74 2.38 -12.78
N GLN A 196 -19.18 2.80 -11.59
CA GLN A 196 -20.59 3.12 -11.38
C GLN A 196 -20.92 4.41 -12.16
N ALA A 197 -21.78 4.30 -13.17
CA ALA A 197 -22.18 5.45 -13.98
C ALA A 197 -23.14 6.34 -13.20
N GLU A 198 -22.63 7.32 -12.43
CA GLU A 198 -23.52 8.15 -11.60
C GLU A 198 -23.54 9.66 -11.90
N ASP A 199 -22.60 10.26 -12.63
CA ASP A 199 -22.74 11.69 -12.99
C ASP A 199 -21.97 12.10 -14.25
N GLY A 200 -22.67 12.23 -15.38
CA GLY A 200 -22.20 13.08 -16.48
C GLY A 200 -20.95 12.63 -17.27
N GLY A 201 -20.53 11.36 -17.17
CA GLY A 201 -19.55 10.79 -18.10
C GLY A 201 -18.08 10.89 -17.67
N LYS A 202 -17.80 10.87 -16.36
CA LYS A 202 -16.46 10.51 -15.88
C LYS A 202 -16.41 9.01 -15.56
N THR A 203 -15.90 8.26 -16.52
CA THR A 203 -15.39 6.90 -16.34
C THR A 203 -13.93 7.05 -15.90
N SER A 204 -13.62 7.11 -14.60
CA SER A 204 -12.27 6.67 -14.23
C SER A 204 -12.25 5.17 -14.49
N GLU A 205 -11.50 4.75 -15.50
CA GLU A 205 -11.20 3.34 -15.73
C GLU A 205 -10.18 2.96 -14.66
N ASP A 206 -10.67 2.73 -13.45
CA ASP A 206 -9.84 2.24 -12.36
C ASP A 206 -9.38 0.81 -12.74
N SER A 207 -8.10 0.52 -12.59
CA SER A 207 -7.57 -0.80 -12.92
C SER A 207 -6.40 -1.22 -12.02
N VAL A 208 -6.24 -2.53 -11.92
CA VAL A 208 -5.08 -3.16 -11.29
C VAL A 208 -4.42 -4.07 -12.30
N THR A 209 -3.14 -3.86 -12.55
CA THR A 209 -2.32 -4.76 -13.35
C THR A 209 -1.44 -5.60 -12.43
N ILE A 210 -1.61 -6.93 -12.49
CA ILE A 210 -0.71 -7.86 -11.80
C ILE A 210 0.36 -8.32 -12.79
N ASN A 211 1.60 -7.91 -12.54
CA ASN A 211 2.72 -8.13 -13.44
C ASN A 211 3.11 -9.61 -13.51
N ASN A 212 3.37 -10.13 -14.71
CA ASN A 212 3.81 -11.50 -14.97
C ASN A 212 2.88 -12.62 -14.49
N TRP A 213 1.61 -12.34 -14.18
CA TRP A 213 0.60 -13.34 -13.77
C TRP A 213 0.64 -14.64 -14.60
N PHE A 214 0.81 -14.54 -15.92
CA PHE A 214 0.80 -15.69 -16.84
C PHE A 214 2.19 -16.33 -17.06
N LYS A 215 3.24 -15.89 -16.36
CA LYS A 215 4.61 -16.39 -16.48
C LYS A 215 4.91 -17.54 -15.50
N GLY A 216 4.24 -17.59 -14.36
CA GLY A 216 4.41 -18.60 -13.32
C GLY A 216 3.53 -18.31 -12.11
N SER A 217 3.29 -19.32 -11.26
CA SER A 217 2.44 -19.16 -10.07
C SER A 217 3.05 -18.23 -9.02
N GLN A 218 4.38 -18.04 -9.00
CA GLN A 218 5.07 -17.12 -8.09
C GLN A 218 4.80 -15.62 -8.34
N PHE A 219 3.95 -15.29 -9.33
CA PHE A 219 3.59 -13.92 -9.70
C PHE A 219 2.07 -13.72 -9.60
N GLN A 220 1.36 -14.68 -9.02
CA GLN A 220 -0.08 -14.68 -8.91
C GLN A 220 -0.46 -14.28 -7.49
N ILE A 221 -1.62 -13.67 -7.35
CA ILE A 221 -2.23 -13.38 -6.07
C ILE A 221 -3.21 -14.51 -5.74
N GLU A 222 -3.07 -15.12 -4.57
CA GLU A 222 -3.83 -16.32 -4.19
C GLU A 222 -5.26 -16.03 -3.74
N GLU A 223 -5.53 -14.83 -3.21
CA GLU A 223 -6.82 -14.48 -2.64
C GLU A 223 -7.29 -13.07 -3.06
N PHE A 224 -8.54 -12.97 -3.53
CA PHE A 224 -9.22 -11.68 -3.69
C PHE A 224 -10.25 -11.53 -2.59
N VAL A 225 -10.21 -10.41 -1.88
CA VAL A 225 -11.12 -10.12 -0.76
C VAL A 225 -11.95 -8.89 -1.10
N PHE A 226 -13.27 -9.01 -1.01
CA PHE A 226 -14.21 -7.90 -1.18
C PHE A 226 -14.81 -7.56 0.19
N THR A 227 -14.33 -6.48 0.80
CA THR A 227 -14.56 -6.23 2.24
C THR A 227 -16.02 -5.95 2.58
N ASP A 228 -16.71 -5.13 1.80
CA ASP A 228 -18.11 -4.75 2.08
C ASP A 228 -19.11 -5.91 1.90
N SER A 229 -18.79 -6.87 1.02
CA SER A 229 -19.62 -8.06 0.81
C SER A 229 -19.19 -9.28 1.63
N ASN A 230 -18.06 -9.19 2.34
CA ASN A 230 -17.44 -10.31 3.06
C ASN A 230 -17.28 -11.57 2.18
N VAL A 231 -16.91 -11.35 0.91
CA VAL A 231 -16.65 -12.40 -0.08
C VAL A 231 -15.15 -12.56 -0.24
N THR A 232 -14.69 -13.80 -0.27
CA THR A 232 -13.29 -14.15 -0.59
C THR A 232 -13.29 -15.14 -1.75
N TRP A 233 -12.46 -14.87 -2.75
CA TRP A 233 -12.12 -15.81 -3.82
C TRP A 233 -10.76 -16.42 -3.54
N ASN A 234 -10.67 -17.74 -3.60
CA ASN A 234 -9.38 -18.43 -3.62
C ASN A 234 -8.80 -18.53 -5.04
N ALA A 235 -7.55 -18.97 -5.14
CA ALA A 235 -6.83 -19.14 -6.41
C ALA A 235 -7.61 -19.90 -7.50
N LYS A 236 -8.43 -20.91 -7.14
CA LYS A 236 -9.25 -21.63 -8.13
C LYS A 236 -10.36 -20.73 -8.67
N GLN A 237 -11.07 -20.02 -7.79
CA GLN A 237 -12.14 -19.10 -8.19
C GLN A 237 -11.59 -17.94 -9.03
N ILE A 238 -10.41 -17.42 -8.68
CA ILE A 238 -9.73 -16.39 -9.47
C ILE A 238 -9.36 -16.94 -10.85
N ALA A 239 -8.74 -18.12 -10.92
CA ALA A 239 -8.39 -18.74 -12.20
C ALA A 239 -9.61 -19.03 -13.09
N ASP A 240 -10.73 -19.50 -12.52
CA ASP A 240 -11.98 -19.68 -13.26
C ASP A 240 -12.49 -18.32 -13.79
N ALA A 241 -12.48 -17.28 -12.95
CA ALA A 241 -12.93 -15.94 -13.30
C ALA A 241 -12.10 -15.31 -14.44
N VAL A 242 -10.77 -15.39 -14.35
CA VAL A 242 -9.84 -14.89 -15.38
C VAL A 242 -10.07 -15.53 -16.75
N ASN A 243 -10.52 -16.79 -16.79
CA ASN A 243 -10.80 -17.50 -18.03
C ASN A 243 -12.21 -17.28 -18.58
N CYS A 244 -13.14 -16.79 -17.76
CA CYS A 244 -14.57 -16.74 -18.08
C CYS A 244 -15.17 -15.34 -18.17
N TYR A 245 -14.58 -14.33 -17.53
CA TYR A 245 -15.16 -12.98 -17.45
C TYR A 245 -14.28 -11.96 -18.18
N SER A 246 -14.51 -11.83 -19.49
CA SER A 246 -13.81 -10.84 -20.30
C SER A 246 -14.47 -9.46 -20.21
N CYS A 247 -13.72 -8.38 -20.37
CA CYS A 247 -14.29 -7.03 -20.42
C CYS A 247 -15.17 -6.78 -21.66
N ALA A 248 -15.20 -7.70 -22.64
CA ALA A 248 -16.17 -7.64 -23.74
C ALA A 248 -17.60 -8.02 -23.29
N ASP A 249 -17.77 -8.69 -22.15
CA ASP A 249 -19.06 -9.15 -21.63
C ASP A 249 -19.78 -8.11 -20.76
N THR A 250 -19.08 -7.06 -20.29
CA THR A 250 -19.63 -5.99 -19.44
C THR A 250 -20.55 -5.02 -20.19
N GLY A 251 -20.61 -5.11 -21.54
CA GLY A 251 -21.52 -4.33 -22.40
C GLY A 251 -22.88 -4.99 -22.68
N LEU A 252 -23.19 -6.12 -22.05
CA LEU A 252 -24.42 -6.87 -22.32
C LEU A 252 -25.56 -6.44 -21.37
N SER A 253 -26.65 -5.94 -21.96
CA SER A 253 -27.86 -5.48 -21.25
C SER A 253 -28.38 -6.46 -20.20
N ASN A 254 -29.03 -5.95 -19.14
CA ASN A 254 -29.60 -6.67 -17.99
C ASN A 254 -30.28 -8.02 -18.28
N SER A 255 -30.83 -8.26 -19.47
CA SER A 255 -31.44 -9.54 -19.85
C SER A 255 -30.46 -10.68 -20.13
N ILE A 256 -29.16 -10.41 -20.30
CA ILE A 256 -28.10 -11.43 -20.48
C ILE A 256 -27.34 -11.68 -19.17
N GLN A 257 -27.34 -10.74 -18.22
CA GLN A 257 -26.78 -10.98 -16.89
C GLN A 257 -27.52 -12.08 -16.11
N GLU A 258 -28.84 -12.23 -16.29
CA GLU A 258 -29.59 -13.40 -15.78
C GLU A 258 -29.16 -14.72 -16.45
N GLN A 259 -28.64 -14.71 -17.69
CA GLN A 259 -28.08 -15.90 -18.35
C GLN A 259 -26.65 -16.21 -17.89
N ILE A 260 -25.88 -15.22 -17.44
CA ILE A 260 -24.55 -15.41 -16.84
C ILE A 260 -24.67 -16.02 -15.43
N GLN A 261 -25.72 -15.68 -14.67
CA GLN A 261 -26.10 -16.39 -13.44
C GLN A 261 -26.47 -17.87 -13.69
N ILE A 262 -26.85 -18.23 -14.91
CA ILE A 262 -27.08 -19.62 -15.31
C ILE A 262 -25.77 -20.29 -15.77
N GLN A 263 -24.82 -19.56 -16.34
CA GLN A 263 -23.49 -20.10 -16.67
C GLN A 263 -22.61 -20.37 -15.44
N SER A 264 -22.81 -19.65 -14.33
CA SER A 264 -22.15 -19.99 -13.05
C SER A 264 -22.54 -21.36 -12.49
N GLN A 265 -23.60 -22.01 -13.01
CA GLN A 265 -23.96 -23.40 -12.68
C GLN A 265 -23.39 -24.44 -13.65
N ILE A 266 -22.77 -24.03 -14.77
CA ILE A 266 -22.28 -24.95 -15.81
C ILE A 266 -20.76 -25.22 -15.67
N CYS A 267 -20.04 -24.37 -14.92
CA CYS A 267 -18.60 -24.53 -14.66
C CYS A 267 -18.25 -25.20 -13.31
N CYS A 268 -19.20 -25.88 -12.66
CA CYS A 268 -18.95 -26.78 -11.53
C CYS A 268 -18.79 -28.24 -11.99
#